data_AF-R0HFS8-F1
#
_entry.id   AF-R0HFS8-F1
#
_cell.length_a   1.000
_cell.length_b   1.000
_cell.length_c   1.000
_cell.angle_alpha   90.00
_cell.angle_beta   90.00
_cell.angle_gamma   90.00
#
_symmetry.space_group_name_H-M   'P 1'
#
loop_
_entity.id
_entity.type
_entity.pdbx_description
1 polymer ?
#
loop_
_entity_poly.entity_id
_entity_poly.type
_entity_poly.pdbx_seq_one_letter_code
_entity_poly.pdbx_strand_id
1 'polypeptide(L)'
;MKKSFSFTILILLVISVLDFNFSLTGLEKTPRSPTDGWCATQLPDQKPGKCNQDRCNIRCKNTRQFQVKGQATVGTCTSSNRCLCTWRCR
;
A
#
# COMPACT_ATOMS: atom_id res chain seq x y z
N MET A 1 1.40 -44.01 -38.29
CA MET A 1 0.72 -42.70 -38.07
C MET A 1 1.73 -41.72 -37.48
N LYS A 2 2.36 -40.87 -38.29
CA LYS A 2 3.33 -39.88 -37.82
C LYS A 2 2.56 -38.71 -37.19
N LYS A 3 2.49 -38.66 -35.86
CA LYS A 3 1.97 -37.49 -35.13
C LYS A 3 3.01 -36.38 -35.25
N SER A 4 2.88 -35.55 -36.28
CA SER A 4 3.62 -34.29 -36.36
C SER A 4 3.09 -33.38 -35.26
N PHE A 5 3.78 -33.35 -34.12
CA PHE A 5 3.50 -32.41 -33.05
C PHE A 5 3.86 -31.02 -33.58
N SER A 6 2.84 -30.23 -33.93
CA SER A 6 3.04 -28.89 -34.49
C SER A 6 3.69 -28.01 -33.41
N PHE A 7 4.91 -27.57 -33.67
CA PHE A 7 5.67 -26.66 -32.80
C PHE A 7 4.87 -25.41 -32.42
N THR A 8 3.94 -25.00 -33.28
CA THR A 8 3.01 -23.88 -33.04
C THR A 8 2.14 -24.10 -31.80
N ILE A 9 1.70 -25.33 -31.54
CA ILE A 9 0.86 -25.66 -30.36
C ILE A 9 1.70 -25.60 -29.08
N LEU A 10 2.96 -26.04 -29.16
CA LEU A 10 3.90 -25.96 -28.04
C LEU A 10 4.18 -24.49 -27.66
N ILE A 11 4.40 -23.62 -28.66
CA ILE A 11 4.67 -22.19 -28.45
C ILE A 11 3.47 -21.50 -27.80
N LEU A 12 2.24 -21.77 -28.27
CA LEU A 12 1.02 -21.19 -27.70
C LEU A 12 0.82 -21.61 -26.23
N LEU A 13 1.14 -22.86 -25.88
CA LEU A 13 1.10 -23.33 -24.49
C LEU A 13 2.12 -22.62 -23.61
N VAL A 14 3.35 -22.43 -24.10
CA VAL A 14 4.42 -21.75 -23.35
C VAL A 14 4.08 -20.27 -23.09
N ILE A 15 3.55 -19.55 -24.09
CA ILE A 15 3.12 -18.16 -23.94
C ILE A 15 1.99 -18.05 -22.90
N SER A 16 0.99 -18.95 -22.98
CA SER A 16 -0.14 -18.97 -22.05
C SER A 16 0.30 -19.18 -20.59
N VAL A 17 1.32 -20.01 -20.34
CA VAL A 17 1.87 -20.24 -18.99
C VAL A 17 2.71 -19.04 -18.50
N LEU A 18 3.42 -18.36 -19.40
CA LEU A 18 4.19 -17.15 -19.08
C LEU A 18 3.27 -15.98 -18.69
N ASP A 19 2.18 -15.75 -19.42
CA ASP A 19 1.21 -14.69 -19.11
C ASP A 19 0.45 -14.97 -17.80
N PHE A 20 0.10 -16.24 -17.53
CA PHE A 20 -0.58 -16.61 -16.28
C PHE A 20 0.31 -16.42 -15.05
N ASN A 21 1.63 -16.63 -15.17
CA ASN A 21 2.57 -16.36 -14.08
C ASN A 21 2.87 -14.85 -13.92
N PHE A 22 2.82 -14.07 -15.00
CA PHE A 22 3.04 -12.62 -14.92
C PHE A 22 1.88 -11.90 -14.22
N SER A 23 0.64 -12.37 -14.42
CA SER A 23 -0.56 -11.75 -13.84
C SER A 23 -0.72 -11.95 -12.32
N LEU A 24 0.10 -12.81 -11.69
CA LEU A 24 0.17 -12.99 -10.24
C LEU A 24 1.12 -12.00 -9.54
N THR A 25 1.81 -11.13 -10.28
CA THR A 25 2.44 -9.93 -9.71
C THR A 25 1.47 -8.76 -9.59
N GLY A 26 0.22 -9.06 -9.22
CA GLY A 26 -0.65 -8.15 -8.48
C GLY A 26 -0.14 -7.99 -7.06
N LEU A 27 1.14 -7.63 -6.89
CA LEU A 27 1.66 -7.07 -5.65
C LEU A 27 1.03 -5.68 -5.57
N GLU A 28 -0.20 -5.69 -5.04
CA GLU A 28 -0.80 -4.60 -4.31
C GLU A 28 0.35 -3.77 -3.73
N LYS A 29 0.48 -2.53 -4.22
CA LYS A 29 1.45 -1.55 -3.73
C LYS A 29 1.26 -1.46 -2.23
N THR A 30 1.95 -2.32 -1.51
CA THR A 30 2.17 -2.21 -0.09
C THR A 30 2.88 -0.86 0.03
N PRO A 31 2.28 0.13 0.73
CA PRO A 31 2.90 1.43 0.86
C PRO A 31 4.30 1.19 1.42
N ARG A 32 5.29 1.71 0.68
CA ARG A 32 6.74 1.59 0.96
C ARG A 32 6.97 1.43 2.45
N SER A 33 7.58 0.29 2.83
CA SER A 33 8.17 0.10 4.14
C SER A 33 8.88 1.41 4.52
N PRO A 34 8.62 1.96 5.72
CA PRO A 34 9.03 3.31 6.01
C PRO A 34 10.55 3.44 5.88
N THR A 35 10.96 4.49 5.19
CA THR A 35 12.32 5.04 5.21
C THR A 35 12.82 5.03 6.65
N ASP A 36 13.95 4.37 6.90
CA ASP A 36 14.50 4.07 8.23
C ASP A 36 14.15 5.14 9.29
N GLY A 37 13.33 4.73 10.28
CA GLY A 37 12.94 5.55 11.43
C GLY A 37 11.64 6.35 11.29
N TRP A 38 10.78 6.08 10.30
CA TRP A 38 9.39 6.56 10.26
C TRP A 38 8.42 5.42 10.49
N CYS A 39 7.27 5.70 11.08
CA CYS A 39 6.16 4.77 11.25
C CYS A 39 4.91 5.44 10.73
N ALA A 40 4.03 4.65 10.12
CA ALA A 40 2.76 5.12 9.63
C ALA A 40 1.65 4.17 10.12
N THR A 41 0.53 4.74 10.56
CA THR A 41 -0.67 3.97 10.86
C THR A 41 -1.91 4.82 10.68
N GLN A 42 -3.05 4.16 10.52
CA GLN A 42 -4.31 4.87 10.39
C GLN A 42 -4.75 5.44 11.74
N LEU A 43 -5.27 6.66 11.73
CA LEU A 43 -5.85 7.27 12.93
C LEU A 43 -6.98 6.37 13.46
N PRO A 44 -6.98 5.94 14.74
CA PRO A 44 -8.11 5.22 15.31
C PRO A 44 -9.36 6.11 15.37
N ASP A 45 -10.54 5.49 15.34
CA ASP A 45 -11.83 6.18 15.43
C ASP A 45 -12.06 7.23 14.31
N GLN A 46 -11.89 6.79 13.06
CA GLN A 46 -12.27 7.62 11.90
C GLN A 46 -13.78 7.58 11.73
N LYS A 47 -14.40 8.75 11.83
CA LYS A 47 -15.81 8.90 11.48
C LYS A 47 -15.99 8.71 9.97
N PRO A 48 -17.07 8.05 9.52
CA PRO A 48 -17.40 7.99 8.11
C PRO A 48 -17.60 9.40 7.54
N GLY A 49 -17.13 9.63 6.31
CA GLY A 49 -17.20 10.93 5.64
C GLY A 49 -15.87 11.32 4.97
N LYS A 50 -15.86 12.42 4.22
CA LYS A 50 -14.65 12.91 3.53
C LYS A 50 -13.51 13.20 4.52
N CYS A 51 -12.33 12.71 4.21
CA CYS A 51 -11.11 13.00 4.93
C CYS A 51 -10.75 14.47 4.69
N ASN A 52 -10.67 15.22 5.78
CA ASN A 52 -10.22 16.60 5.78
C ASN A 52 -8.75 16.61 6.22
N GLN A 53 -7.88 17.13 5.35
CA GLN A 53 -6.43 17.11 5.54
C GLN A 53 -5.99 17.86 6.80
N ASP A 54 -6.56 19.04 7.08
CA ASP A 54 -6.24 19.83 8.27
C ASP A 54 -6.69 19.13 9.54
N ARG A 55 -7.92 18.61 9.53
CA ARG A 55 -8.47 17.83 10.66
C ARG A 55 -7.65 16.57 10.92
N CYS A 56 -7.24 15.88 9.86
CA CYS A 56 -6.39 14.69 9.94
C CYS A 56 -5.06 15.05 10.61
N ASN A 57 -4.40 16.11 10.15
CA ASN A 57 -3.12 16.54 10.69
C ASN A 57 -3.21 16.96 12.18
N ILE A 58 -4.23 17.74 12.55
CA ILE A 58 -4.48 18.14 13.94
C ILE A 58 -4.73 16.92 14.82
N ARG A 59 -5.59 15.98 14.39
CA ARG A 59 -5.88 14.77 15.18
C ARG A 59 -4.64 13.89 15.33
N CYS A 60 -3.83 13.72 14.29
CA CYS A 60 -2.59 12.95 14.38
C CYS A 60 -1.64 13.58 15.41
N LYS A 61 -1.46 14.90 15.40
CA LYS A 61 -0.61 15.62 16.37
C LYS A 61 -1.14 15.58 17.80
N ASN A 62 -2.46 15.54 17.99
CA ASN A 62 -3.10 15.53 19.31
C ASN A 62 -3.29 14.13 19.91
N THR A 63 -3.13 13.07 19.11
CA THR A 63 -3.32 11.70 19.57
C THR A 63 -2.04 11.21 20.25
N ARG A 64 -2.13 10.89 21.54
CA ARG A 64 -0.97 10.49 22.37
C ARG A 64 -0.16 9.34 21.79
N GLN A 65 -0.79 8.40 21.08
CA GLN A 65 -0.12 7.26 20.45
C GLN A 65 0.92 7.68 19.39
N PHE A 66 0.75 8.86 18.78
CA PHE A 66 1.68 9.39 17.76
C PHE A 66 2.62 10.46 18.31
N GLN A 67 2.33 10.98 19.51
CA GLN A 67 3.15 11.99 20.15
C GLN A 67 4.46 11.39 20.68
N VAL A 68 5.48 11.40 19.83
CA VAL A 68 6.85 11.14 20.26
C VAL A 68 7.50 12.46 20.68
N LYS A 69 8.03 12.53 21.91
CA LYS A 69 8.62 13.76 22.48
C LYS A 69 9.68 14.34 21.52
N GLY A 70 9.47 15.59 21.10
CA GLY A 70 10.41 16.32 20.25
C GLY A 70 10.41 15.89 18.78
N GLN A 71 9.43 15.12 18.31
CA GLN A 71 9.37 14.67 16.91
C GLN A 71 8.12 15.16 16.18
N ALA A 72 8.29 15.41 14.88
CA ALA A 72 7.20 15.83 14.03
C ALA A 72 6.28 14.64 13.71
N THR A 73 4.98 14.86 13.90
CA THR A 73 3.90 13.98 13.43
C THR A 73 3.14 14.68 12.33
N VAL A 74 2.85 13.96 11.26
CA VAL A 74 2.13 14.46 10.09
C VAL A 74 0.93 13.57 9.82
N GLY A 75 -0.24 14.17 9.64
CA GLY A 75 -1.41 13.47 9.12
C GLY A 75 -1.59 13.70 7.62
N THR A 76 -1.96 12.66 6.87
CA THR A 76 -2.23 12.72 5.44
C THR A 76 -3.48 11.92 5.09
N CYS A 77 -4.37 12.52 4.31
CA CYS A 77 -5.52 11.83 3.75
C CYS A 77 -5.07 10.91 2.60
N THR A 78 -5.48 9.65 2.66
CA THR A 78 -5.21 8.66 1.62
C THR A 78 -6.25 8.72 0.50
N SER A 79 -5.96 8.09 -0.63
CA SER A 79 -6.91 7.89 -1.74
C SER A 79 -8.17 7.14 -1.32
N SER A 80 -8.07 6.25 -0.33
CA SER A 80 -9.20 5.54 0.28
C SER A 80 -9.99 6.40 1.26
N ASN A 81 -9.76 7.72 1.28
CA ASN A 81 -10.45 8.68 2.12
C ASN A 81 -10.29 8.38 3.63
N ARG A 82 -9.11 7.85 4.01
CA ARG A 82 -8.72 7.57 5.39
C ARG A 82 -7.62 8.54 5.84
N CYS A 83 -7.57 8.84 7.13
CA CYS A 83 -6.48 9.62 7.72
C CYS A 83 -5.32 8.69 8.11
N LEU A 84 -4.15 8.89 7.50
CA LEU A 84 -2.91 8.21 7.85
C LEU A 84 -2.03 9.14 8.68
N CYS A 85 -1.62 8.72 9.86
CA CYS A 85 -0.67 9.44 10.69
C CYS A 85 0.72 8.84 10.50
N THR A 86 1.70 9.69 10.25
CA THR A 86 3.10 9.33 10.09
C THR A 86 3.93 10.06 11.14
N TRP A 87 4.75 9.33 11.89
CA TRP A 87 5.62 9.87 12.94
C TRP A 87 6.98 9.19 12.88
N ARG A 88 7.98 9.76 13.54
CA ARG A 88 9.29 9.11 13.67
C ARG A 88 9.20 8.00 14.73
N CYS A 89 9.50 6.77 14.37
CA CYS A 89 9.67 5.68 15.33
C CYS A 89 11.15 5.36 15.48
N ARG A 90 11.57 5.13 16.73
CA ARG A 90 12.92 4.71 17.08
C ARG A 90 13.01 3.19 17.04
#